data_AF-A0A6I0R722-F1
#
_entry.id   AF-A0A6I0R722-F1
#
_cell.length_a   1.000
_cell.length_b   1.000
_cell.length_c   1.000
_cell.angle_alpha   90.00
_cell.angle_beta   90.00
_cell.angle_gamma   90.00
#
_symmetry.space_group_name_H-M   'P 1'
#
loop_
_entity.id
_entity.type
_entity.pdbx_description
1 polymer ?
#
loop_
_entity_poly.entity_id
_entity_poly.type
_entity_poly.pdbx_seq_one_letter_code
_entity_poly.pdbx_strand_id
1 'polypeptide(L)'
;MIPAVPQNAKPFGEWNKAKIMVYKGTVVHGQNDENVLEYHLWTKQWTDLLQASKFSQDKWPLAFELLNNCGGENHEGFIGMQDHGDDVWFRNIRVKVLD
;
A
#
# COMPACT_ATOMS: atom_id res chain seq x y z
N MET A 1 -4.84 8.50 7.46
CA MET A 1 -4.57 7.07 7.26
C MET A 1 -5.90 6.39 6.98
N ILE A 2 -5.98 5.50 5.99
CA ILE A 2 -7.19 4.70 5.75
C ILE A 2 -7.09 3.45 6.64
N PRO A 3 -7.98 3.27 7.62
CA PRO A 3 -7.93 2.10 8.49
C PRO A 3 -8.39 0.84 7.73
N ALA A 4 -7.88 -0.32 8.14
CA ALA A 4 -8.38 -1.60 7.69
C ALA A 4 -9.75 -1.88 8.34
N VAL A 5 -10.75 -2.21 7.52
CA VAL A 5 -12.11 -2.58 7.93
C VAL A 5 -12.54 -3.81 7.12
N PRO A 6 -12.61 -5.01 7.72
CA PRO A 6 -12.33 -5.32 9.13
C PRO A 6 -10.83 -5.27 9.48
N GLN A 7 -10.54 -5.13 10.78
CA GLN A 7 -9.22 -5.44 11.33
C GLN A 7 -9.20 -6.89 11.80
N ASN A 8 -8.73 -7.79 10.94
CA ASN A 8 -8.85 -9.24 11.10
C ASN A 8 -7.48 -9.96 11.21
N ALA A 9 -6.44 -9.27 11.66
CA ALA A 9 -5.13 -9.86 11.84
C ALA A 9 -5.18 -10.99 12.89
N LYS A 10 -4.53 -12.11 12.58
CA LYS A 10 -4.31 -13.18 13.55
C LYS A 10 -3.21 -12.78 14.55
N PRO A 11 -3.17 -13.41 15.74
CA PRO A 11 -2.15 -13.16 16.74
C PRO A 11 -0.71 -13.37 16.23
N PHE A 12 0.27 -12.85 16.99
CA PHE A 12 1.68 -13.03 16.69
C PHE A 12 2.04 -14.53 16.63
N GLY A 13 2.95 -14.90 15.72
CA GLY A 13 3.34 -16.30 15.50
C GLY A 13 2.40 -17.08 14.57
N GLU A 14 1.25 -16.52 14.18
CA GLU A 14 0.36 -17.13 13.20
C GLU A 14 0.54 -16.57 11.78
N TRP A 15 0.33 -17.42 10.78
CA TRP A 15 0.37 -17.03 9.38
C TRP A 15 -0.86 -16.20 8.99
N ASN A 16 -0.60 -14.96 8.62
CA ASN A 16 -1.56 -14.08 7.95
C ASN A 16 -1.39 -14.17 6.42
N LYS A 17 -2.46 -13.92 5.67
CA LYS A 17 -2.41 -13.73 4.21
C LYS A 17 -2.57 -12.26 3.90
N ALA A 18 -1.65 -11.70 3.12
CA ALA A 18 -1.77 -10.37 2.56
C ALA A 18 -2.05 -10.44 1.05
N LYS A 19 -2.85 -9.50 0.55
CA LYS A 19 -3.09 -9.29 -0.88
C LYS A 19 -2.99 -7.79 -1.15
N ILE A 20 -2.24 -7.41 -2.18
CA ILE A 20 -2.25 -6.06 -2.72
C ILE A 20 -2.61 -6.19 -4.19
N MET A 21 -3.68 -5.52 -4.62
CA MET A 21 -4.04 -5.40 -6.02
C MET A 21 -3.89 -3.95 -6.41
N VAL A 22 -3.19 -3.70 -7.52
CA VAL A 22 -3.17 -2.41 -8.20
C VAL A 22 -3.71 -2.63 -9.60
N TYR A 23 -4.76 -1.92 -9.97
CA TYR A 23 -5.36 -2.03 -11.29
C TYR A 23 -5.84 -0.65 -11.75
N LYS A 24 -5.16 -0.08 -12.75
CA LYS A 24 -5.52 1.21 -13.37
C LYS A 24 -5.76 2.32 -12.32
N GLY A 25 -4.87 2.41 -11.34
CA GLY A 25 -4.92 3.40 -10.25
C GLY A 25 -5.74 2.97 -9.02
N THR A 26 -6.66 2.02 -9.14
CA THR A 26 -7.36 1.45 -7.99
C THR A 26 -6.44 0.51 -7.23
N VAL A 27 -6.35 0.72 -5.92
CA VAL A 27 -5.57 -0.11 -5.01
C VAL A 27 -6.50 -0.74 -3.97
N VAL A 28 -6.42 -2.06 -3.83
CA VAL A 28 -7.15 -2.82 -2.81
C VAL A 28 -6.14 -3.59 -1.96
N HIS A 29 -6.23 -3.40 -0.65
CA HIS A 29 -5.53 -4.27 0.30
C HIS A 29 -6.50 -5.33 0.82
N GLY A 30 -6.02 -6.56 0.88
CA GLY A 30 -6.72 -7.67 1.53
C GLY A 30 -5.88 -8.30 2.61
N GLN A 31 -6.56 -8.76 3.65
CA GLN A 31 -5.98 -9.48 4.78
C GLN A 31 -6.87 -10.67 5.13
N ASN A 32 -6.27 -11.85 5.27
CA ASN A 32 -6.95 -13.09 5.64
C ASN A 32 -8.21 -13.37 4.81
N ASP A 33 -8.04 -13.30 3.48
CA ASP A 33 -9.07 -13.57 2.46
C ASP A 33 -10.21 -12.52 2.38
N GLU A 34 -10.15 -11.42 3.12
CA GLU A 34 -11.09 -10.30 3.05
C GLU A 34 -10.43 -9.03 2.48
N ASN A 35 -11.17 -8.24 1.70
CA ASN A 35 -10.72 -6.89 1.34
C ASN A 35 -10.96 -5.96 2.54
N VAL A 36 -9.95 -5.18 2.91
CA VAL A 36 -9.99 -4.36 4.14
C VAL A 36 -9.90 -2.86 3.89
N LEU A 37 -9.42 -2.43 2.73
CA LEU A 37 -9.49 -1.04 2.29
C LEU A 37 -9.31 -0.92 0.77
N GLU A 38 -9.79 0.19 0.23
CA GLU A 38 -9.67 0.58 -1.17
C GLU A 38 -9.33 2.08 -1.26
N TYR A 39 -8.50 2.44 -2.23
CA TYR A 39 -8.21 3.82 -2.58
C TYR A 39 -7.83 3.96 -4.06
N HIS A 40 -7.79 5.19 -4.56
CA HIS A 40 -7.45 5.49 -5.96
C HIS A 40 -6.27 6.45 -6.04
N LEU A 41 -5.16 5.98 -6.61
CA LEU A 41 -3.97 6.77 -6.90
C LEU A 41 -4.27 7.91 -7.90
N TRP A 42 -3.44 8.95 -7.85
CA TRP A 42 -3.46 10.07 -8.82
C TRP A 42 -4.78 10.85 -8.89
N THR A 43 -5.63 10.71 -7.86
CA THR A 43 -6.86 11.48 -7.70
C THR A 43 -6.65 12.65 -6.74
N LYS A 44 -7.56 13.63 -6.75
CA LYS A 44 -7.56 14.70 -5.74
C LYS A 44 -7.61 14.13 -4.31
N GLN A 45 -8.39 13.08 -4.10
CA GLN A 45 -8.53 12.42 -2.80
C GLN A 45 -7.20 11.83 -2.32
N TRP A 46 -6.38 11.28 -3.23
CA TRP A 46 -5.03 10.84 -2.93
C TRP A 46 -4.11 12.00 -2.56
N THR A 47 -4.14 13.09 -3.31
CA THR A 47 -3.38 14.31 -2.98
C THR A 47 -3.76 14.84 -1.60
N ASP A 48 -5.06 14.92 -1.29
CA ASP A 48 -5.56 15.38 0.00
C ASP A 48 -5.08 14.46 1.15
N LEU A 49 -5.07 13.13 0.94
CA LEU A 49 -4.53 12.16 1.89
C LEU A 49 -3.03 12.36 2.14
N LEU A 50 -2.24 12.62 1.11
CA LEU A 50 -0.81 12.90 1.23
C LEU A 50 -0.56 14.20 1.99
N GLN A 51 -1.31 15.26 1.69
CA GLN A 51 -1.21 16.55 2.40
C GLN A 51 -1.55 16.42 3.89
N ALA A 52 -2.48 15.54 4.25
CA ALA A 52 -2.81 15.24 5.64
C ALA A 52 -1.79 14.31 6.35
N SER A 53 -0.75 13.84 5.66
CA SER A 53 0.19 12.85 6.19
C SER A 53 1.51 13.48 6.68
N LYS A 54 2.48 12.62 7.01
CA LYS A 54 3.88 13.05 7.25
C LYS A 54 4.66 13.33 5.95
N PHE A 55 4.09 12.96 4.81
CA PHE A 55 4.64 13.17 3.47
C PHE A 55 3.93 14.32 2.74
N SER A 56 3.38 15.28 3.48
CA SER A 56 2.79 16.47 2.89
C SER A 56 3.86 17.27 2.15
N GLN A 57 3.43 18.11 1.21
CA GLN A 57 4.33 18.92 0.42
C GLN A 57 5.22 19.80 1.30
N ASP A 58 4.65 20.39 2.35
CA ASP A 58 5.39 21.26 3.28
C ASP A 58 6.40 20.49 4.15
N LYS A 59 6.06 19.27 4.57
CA LYS A 59 6.89 18.48 5.50
C LYS A 59 7.99 17.73 4.77
N TRP A 60 7.71 17.25 3.56
CA TRP A 60 8.66 16.47 2.78
C TRP A 60 8.38 16.60 1.27
N PRO A 61 8.87 17.67 0.63
CA PRO A 61 8.56 17.98 -0.78
C PRO A 61 8.87 16.85 -1.75
N LEU A 62 10.06 16.24 -1.64
CA LEU A 62 10.48 15.15 -2.54
C LEU A 62 9.59 13.90 -2.37
N ALA A 63 9.26 13.53 -1.14
CA ALA A 63 8.37 12.39 -0.90
C ALA A 63 6.96 12.66 -1.42
N PHE A 64 6.46 13.89 -1.25
CA PHE A 64 5.18 14.30 -1.78
C PHE A 64 5.15 14.18 -3.31
N GLU A 65 6.16 14.70 -4.02
CA GLU A 65 6.24 14.61 -5.48
C GLU A 65 6.21 13.15 -5.96
N LEU A 66 7.08 12.30 -5.39
CA LEU A 66 7.19 10.89 -5.76
C LEU A 66 5.92 10.08 -5.45
N LEU A 67 5.26 10.36 -4.31
CA LEU A 67 4.05 9.65 -3.91
C LEU A 67 2.81 10.18 -4.63
N ASN A 68 2.73 11.48 -4.91
CA ASN A 68 1.59 12.08 -5.59
C ASN A 68 1.52 11.62 -7.06
N ASN A 69 2.68 11.35 -7.68
CA ASN A 69 2.80 10.60 -8.94
C ASN A 69 3.38 9.19 -8.71
N CYS A 70 2.76 8.41 -7.82
CA CYS A 70 3.25 7.08 -7.45
C CYS A 70 3.51 6.20 -8.68
N GLY A 71 4.71 5.61 -8.76
CA GLY A 71 5.17 4.80 -9.90
C GLY A 71 5.85 5.59 -11.03
N GLY A 72 6.05 6.89 -10.87
CA GLY A 72 6.75 7.72 -11.85
C GLY A 72 5.99 7.87 -13.17
N GLU A 73 6.70 8.15 -14.26
CA GLU A 73 6.06 8.38 -15.57
C GLU A 73 5.33 7.13 -16.12
N ASN A 74 5.82 5.94 -15.78
CA ASN A 74 5.27 4.67 -16.27
C ASN A 74 4.22 4.05 -15.33
N HIS A 75 4.02 4.64 -14.15
CA HIS A 75 3.12 4.09 -13.11
C HIS A 75 3.44 2.64 -12.72
N GLU A 76 4.73 2.33 -12.59
CA GLU A 76 5.24 1.00 -12.28
C GLU A 76 6.31 1.03 -11.16
N GLY A 77 6.65 -0.12 -10.60
CA GLY A 77 7.64 -0.21 -9.54
C GLY A 77 7.89 -1.63 -9.04
N PHE A 78 8.75 -1.73 -8.04
CA PHE A 78 9.14 -3.01 -7.44
C PHE A 78 8.28 -3.37 -6.23
N ILE A 79 8.11 -4.68 -6.01
CA ILE A 79 7.58 -5.23 -4.75
C ILE A 79 8.75 -5.50 -3.81
N GLY A 80 8.60 -5.14 -2.53
CA GLY A 80 9.62 -5.34 -1.51
C GLY A 80 9.03 -5.64 -0.14
N MET A 81 9.89 -6.06 0.77
CA MET A 81 9.60 -6.28 2.18
C MET A 81 10.52 -5.37 3.00
N GLN A 82 9.99 -4.77 4.06
CA GLN A 82 10.74 -3.81 4.89
C GLN A 82 11.61 -4.55 5.91
N ASP A 83 12.86 -4.13 6.05
CA ASP A 83 13.66 -4.37 7.24
C ASP A 83 13.35 -3.26 8.26
N HIS A 84 12.85 -3.66 9.43
CA HIS A 84 12.56 -2.76 10.54
C HIS A 84 13.19 -3.25 11.87
N GLY A 85 14.21 -4.12 11.79
CA GLY A 85 14.96 -4.61 12.95
C GLY A 85 14.31 -5.73 13.76
N ASP A 86 13.14 -6.22 13.37
CA ASP A 86 12.42 -7.34 14.01
C ASP A 86 12.39 -8.58 13.10
N ASP A 87 12.42 -9.77 13.69
CA ASP A 87 12.31 -11.04 12.97
C ASP A 87 10.93 -11.19 12.29
N VAL A 88 10.94 -11.47 10.99
CA VAL A 88 9.73 -11.70 10.18
C VAL A 88 9.97 -12.79 9.14
N TRP A 89 8.97 -13.62 8.90
CA TRP A 89 9.03 -14.70 7.90
C TRP A 89 7.99 -14.49 6.80
N PHE A 90 8.42 -14.64 5.54
CA PHE A 90 7.55 -14.58 4.37
C PHE A 90 7.57 -15.90 3.60
N ARG A 91 6.44 -16.30 3.02
CA ARG A 91 6.33 -17.47 2.13
C ARG A 91 5.17 -17.30 1.15
N ASN A 92 5.12 -18.14 0.12
CA ASN A 92 4.06 -18.17 -0.89
C ASN A 92 3.87 -16.82 -1.63
N ILE A 93 4.96 -16.12 -1.89
CA ILE A 93 4.99 -14.85 -2.62
C ILE A 93 4.75 -15.15 -4.10
N ARG A 94 3.71 -14.56 -4.67
CA ARG A 94 3.28 -14.77 -6.06
C ARG A 94 2.65 -13.50 -6.60
N VAL A 95 2.78 -13.30 -7.91
CA VAL A 95 2.25 -12.13 -8.61
C VAL A 95 1.43 -12.62 -9.79
N LYS A 96 0.25 -12.02 -9.99
CA LYS A 96 -0.55 -12.16 -11.22
C LYS A 96 -0.53 -10.81 -11.94
N VAL A 97 -0.08 -10.79 -13.18
CA VAL A 97 -0.16 -9.62 -14.06
C VAL A 97 -1.62 -9.39 -14.46
N LEU A 98 -2.04 -8.13 -14.51
CA LEU A 98 -3.39 -7.70 -14.90
C LEU A 98 -3.27 -6.74 -16.10
N ASP A 99 -4.22 -6.82 -17.04
CA ASP A 99 -4.23 -6.06 -18.30
C ASP A 99 -5.26 -4.90 -18.32
#